data_AF-A0A9D8R081-F1
#
_entry.id   AF-A0A9D8R081-F1
#
_cell.length_a   1.000
_cell.length_b   1.000
_cell.length_c   1.000
_cell.angle_alpha   90.00
_cell.angle_beta   90.00
_cell.angle_gamma   90.00
#
_symmetry.space_group_name_H-M   'P 1'
#
loop_
_entity.id
_entity.type
_entity.pdbx_description
1 polymer ?
#
loop_
_entity_poly.entity_id
_entity_poly.type
_entity_poly.pdbx_seq_one_letter_code
_entity_poly.pdbx_strand_id
1 'polypeptide(L)'
;MKRKLYSFALAGIMMLAGQAAWADLQQNENGAYLIGSKDDLQAWAETAGYESTDVVLTSDIEGLDFMLCTNSASYSGTFDGNGHTITLNYDFEGKQTGMFYNFAGTV
;
A
#
# COMPACT_ATOMS: atom_id res chain seq x y z
N MET A 1 -6.22 -8.35 -28.76
CA MET A 1 -7.31 -7.83 -27.90
C MET A 1 -7.13 -6.32 -27.75
N LYS A 2 -8.18 -5.54 -27.95
CA LYS A 2 -8.11 -4.08 -28.17
C LYS A 2 -8.13 -3.30 -26.84
N ARG A 3 -7.09 -2.47 -26.66
CA ARG A 3 -7.04 -1.07 -26.13
C ARG A 3 -7.75 -0.77 -24.79
N LYS A 4 -7.05 -0.06 -23.89
CA LYS A 4 -7.21 1.41 -23.73
C LYS A 4 -5.89 2.07 -23.28
N LEU A 5 -5.47 3.09 -24.03
CA LEU A 5 -4.51 4.11 -23.59
C LEU A 5 -5.30 5.14 -22.79
N TYR A 6 -4.82 5.50 -21.60
CA TYR A 6 -5.07 6.82 -21.01
C TYR A 6 -3.80 7.30 -20.32
N SER A 7 -3.11 8.21 -21.00
CA SER A 7 -2.13 9.12 -20.42
C SER A 7 -2.82 10.48 -20.40
N PHE A 8 -2.99 11.08 -19.23
CA PHE A 8 -3.12 12.53 -19.04
C PHE A 8 -2.67 12.90 -17.62
N ALA A 9 -1.95 14.01 -17.57
CA ALA A 9 -1.03 14.44 -16.52
C ALA A 9 -1.67 15.21 -15.36
N LEU A 10 -0.87 15.34 -14.30
CA LEU A 10 -0.81 16.40 -13.28
C LEU A 10 -2.01 16.69 -12.37
N ALA A 11 -1.74 16.54 -11.06
CA ALA A 11 -2.24 17.34 -9.95
C ALA A 11 -3.74 17.74 -9.95
N GLY A 12 -4.57 16.95 -9.28
CA GLY A 12 -5.94 17.34 -8.96
C GLY A 12 -6.59 16.35 -8.02
N ILE A 13 -6.62 16.70 -6.73
CA ILE A 13 -7.36 16.09 -5.62
C ILE A 13 -8.61 15.35 -6.10
N MET A 14 -8.65 14.02 -5.95
CA MET A 14 -9.92 13.28 -6.01
C MET A 14 -9.97 12.27 -4.86
N MET A 15 -10.27 12.79 -3.66
CA MET A 15 -10.86 11.98 -2.60
C MET A 15 -12.20 11.43 -3.12
N LEU A 16 -12.24 10.12 -3.34
CA LEU A 16 -13.47 9.35 -3.44
C LEU A 16 -13.36 8.20 -2.44
N ALA A 17 -13.76 8.49 -1.20
CA ALA A 17 -14.05 7.46 -0.22
C ALA A 17 -15.28 6.68 -0.69
N GLY A 18 -15.11 5.36 -0.81
CA GLY A 18 -16.20 4.40 -0.90
C GLY A 18 -16.45 3.84 -2.30
N GLN A 19 -15.80 2.73 -2.61
CA GLN A 19 -16.45 1.51 -3.11
C GLN A 19 -15.43 0.37 -3.18
N ALA A 20 -15.67 -0.68 -2.37
CA ALA A 20 -14.93 -1.93 -2.47
C ALA A 20 -15.19 -2.58 -3.83
N ALA A 21 -14.16 -2.66 -4.68
CA ALA A 21 -14.11 -3.50 -5.87
C ALA A 21 -12.72 -3.39 -6.53
N TRP A 22 -11.72 -4.19 -6.11
CA TRP A 22 -10.43 -4.44 -6.80
C TRP A 22 -9.96 -3.30 -7.72
N ALA A 23 -9.96 -2.07 -7.19
CA ALA A 23 -9.84 -0.87 -8.01
C ALA A 23 -8.37 -0.72 -8.38
N ASP A 24 -8.10 -0.30 -9.61
CA ASP A 24 -6.75 0.14 -10.02
C ASP A 24 -6.22 1.09 -8.93
N LEU A 25 -5.26 0.61 -8.14
CA LEU A 25 -4.65 1.41 -7.09
C LEU A 25 -4.02 2.61 -7.75
N GLN A 26 -4.40 3.80 -7.27
CA GLN A 26 -3.89 5.02 -7.83
C GLN A 26 -2.39 5.13 -7.57
N GLN A 27 -1.65 5.66 -8.53
CA GLN A 27 -0.24 5.99 -8.38
C GLN A 27 -0.04 7.49 -8.55
N ASN A 28 0.95 8.04 -7.84
CA ASN A 28 1.41 9.39 -8.09
C ASN A 28 2.31 9.46 -9.34
N GLU A 29 2.82 10.65 -9.66
CA GLU A 29 3.68 10.89 -10.83
C GLU A 29 5.00 10.09 -10.80
N ASN A 30 5.42 9.63 -9.62
CA ASN A 30 6.62 8.82 -9.43
C ASN A 30 6.33 7.31 -9.48
N GLY A 31 5.06 6.90 -9.68
CA GLY A 31 4.66 5.50 -9.69
C GLY A 31 4.42 4.89 -8.31
N ALA A 32 4.47 5.68 -7.23
CA ALA A 32 4.18 5.18 -5.89
C ALA A 32 2.67 5.02 -5.68
N TYR A 33 2.26 3.90 -5.09
CA TYR A 33 0.86 3.60 -4.81
C TYR A 33 0.32 4.48 -3.68
N LEU A 34 -0.84 5.09 -3.92
CA LEU A 34 -1.55 5.91 -2.95
C LEU A 34 -2.49 5.04 -2.13
N ILE A 35 -2.24 4.94 -0.83
CA ILE A 35 -2.99 4.06 0.07
C ILE A 35 -3.75 4.93 1.07
N GLY A 36 -5.08 4.82 1.09
CA GLY A 36 -5.97 5.60 1.96
C GLY A 36 -6.86 4.76 2.87
N SER A 37 -6.66 3.44 2.89
CA SER A 37 -7.46 2.56 3.72
C SER A 37 -6.76 1.23 3.96
N LYS A 38 -7.27 0.50 4.96
CA LYS A 38 -6.85 -0.88 5.23
C LYS A 38 -7.08 -1.79 4.01
N ASP A 39 -8.20 -1.63 3.32
CA ASP A 39 -8.56 -2.43 2.15
C ASP A 39 -7.63 -2.15 0.97
N ASP A 40 -7.23 -0.89 0.75
CA ASP A 40 -6.25 -0.52 -0.29
C ASP A 40 -4.89 -1.15 0.00
N LEU A 41 -4.45 -1.13 1.26
CA LEU A 41 -3.18 -1.73 1.67
C LEU A 41 -3.19 -3.25 1.47
N GLN A 42 -4.31 -3.91 1.75
CA GLN A 42 -4.49 -5.33 1.49
C GLN A 42 -4.49 -5.62 -0.02
N ALA A 43 -5.24 -4.86 -0.82
CA ALA A 43 -5.27 -5.01 -2.27
C ALA A 43 -3.89 -4.81 -2.89
N TRP A 44 -3.10 -3.86 -2.38
CA TRP A 44 -1.72 -3.62 -2.81
C TRP A 44 -0.83 -4.83 -2.51
N ALA A 45 -0.91 -5.37 -1.29
CA ALA A 45 -0.15 -6.54 -0.88
C ALA A 45 -0.45 -7.79 -1.73
N GLU A 46 -1.70 -7.94 -2.18
CA GLU A 46 -2.14 -9.05 -3.03
C GLU A 46 -1.78 -8.90 -4.52
N THR A 47 -1.69 -7.67 -5.04
CA THR A 47 -1.63 -7.41 -6.50
C THR A 47 -0.32 -6.80 -6.98
N ALA A 48 0.21 -5.81 -6.26
CA ALA A 48 1.43 -5.09 -6.63
C ALA A 48 2.69 -5.75 -6.06
N GLY A 49 2.54 -6.42 -4.91
CA GLY A 49 3.64 -7.10 -4.21
C GLY A 49 4.62 -6.13 -3.52
N TYR A 50 5.62 -6.72 -2.87
CA TYR A 50 6.51 -6.02 -1.92
C TYR A 50 7.82 -5.51 -2.55
N GLU A 51 8.18 -6.00 -3.73
CA GLU A 51 9.49 -5.76 -4.32
C GLU A 51 9.49 -4.53 -5.23
N SER A 52 10.38 -3.58 -4.94
CA SER A 52 10.57 -2.35 -5.73
C SER A 52 9.28 -1.53 -5.96
N THR A 53 8.34 -1.61 -5.03
CA THR A 53 7.07 -0.88 -5.06
C THR A 53 7.02 0.16 -3.95
N ASP A 54 6.91 1.44 -4.34
CA ASP A 54 6.77 2.54 -3.40
C ASP A 54 5.30 2.71 -2.99
N VAL A 55 5.09 3.11 -1.73
CA VAL A 55 3.78 3.37 -1.13
C VAL A 55 3.81 4.75 -0.49
N VAL A 56 2.74 5.53 -0.64
CA VAL A 56 2.53 6.79 0.05
C VAL A 56 1.16 6.75 0.72
N LEU A 57 1.11 7.02 2.02
CA LEU A 57 -0.16 7.13 2.73
C LEU A 57 -0.87 8.44 2.39
N THR A 58 -2.19 8.36 2.26
CA THR A 58 -3.08 9.50 2.00
C THR A 58 -4.09 9.77 3.12
N SER A 59 -4.11 8.90 4.12
CA SER A 59 -4.87 9.05 5.35
C SER A 59 -4.30 8.13 6.44
N ASP A 60 -4.72 8.36 7.67
CA ASP A 60 -4.46 7.43 8.76
C ASP A 60 -5.20 6.11 8.52
N ILE A 61 -4.54 4.99 8.84
CA ILE A 61 -5.10 3.64 8.74
C ILE A 61 -5.22 3.07 10.13
N GLU A 62 -6.46 2.85 10.57
CA GLU A 62 -6.75 2.32 11.89
C GLU A 62 -7.06 0.82 11.84
N GLY A 63 -6.65 0.09 12.88
CA GLY A 63 -7.06 -1.30 13.09
C GLY A 63 -6.51 -2.28 12.06
N LEU A 64 -5.25 -2.09 11.64
CA LEU A 64 -4.57 -3.04 10.76
C LEU A 64 -4.37 -4.37 11.50
N ASP A 65 -5.01 -5.42 11.00
CA ASP A 65 -5.11 -6.74 11.63
C ASP A 65 -4.36 -7.83 10.86
N PHE A 66 -3.51 -7.43 9.91
CA PHE A 66 -2.67 -8.33 9.13
C PHE A 66 -1.24 -7.78 9.01
N MET A 67 -0.33 -8.67 8.65
CA MET A 67 1.06 -8.34 8.37
C MET A 67 1.28 -8.19 6.86
N LEU A 68 2.25 -7.34 6.52
CA LEU A 68 2.82 -7.25 5.19
C LEU A 68 4.04 -8.17 5.06
N CYS A 69 4.35 -8.51 3.82
CA CYS A 69 5.42 -9.41 3.42
C CYS A 69 5.15 -10.87 3.81
N THR A 70 5.91 -11.75 3.17
CA THR A 70 5.95 -13.18 3.53
C THR A 70 7.40 -13.61 3.66
N ASN A 71 7.64 -14.86 4.08
CA ASN A 71 9.00 -15.41 4.10
C ASN A 71 9.72 -15.40 2.74
N SER A 72 8.96 -15.33 1.66
CA SER A 72 9.45 -15.44 0.28
C SER A 72 9.55 -14.09 -0.43
N ALA A 73 9.05 -13.00 0.18
CA ALA A 73 9.06 -11.67 -0.42
C ALA A 73 9.33 -10.60 0.63
N SER A 74 10.39 -9.82 0.42
CA SER A 74 10.79 -8.69 1.27
C SER A 74 10.21 -7.40 0.72
N TYR A 75 9.84 -6.47 1.61
CA TYR A 75 9.56 -5.10 1.19
C TYR A 75 10.87 -4.40 0.82
N SER A 76 11.01 -3.95 -0.42
CA SER A 76 12.22 -3.27 -0.92
C SER A 76 11.96 -1.93 -1.59
N GLY A 77 10.74 -1.39 -1.48
CA GLY A 77 10.41 -0.02 -1.88
C GLY A 77 10.55 1.00 -0.76
N THR A 78 9.98 2.18 -0.99
CA THR A 78 9.85 3.28 -0.03
C THR A 78 8.41 3.34 0.48
N PHE A 79 8.25 3.17 1.79
CA PHE A 79 6.97 3.30 2.47
C PHE A 79 6.91 4.69 3.13
N ASP A 80 6.35 5.66 2.43
CA ASP A 80 6.23 7.03 2.90
C ASP A 80 4.93 7.24 3.69
N GLY A 81 5.07 7.48 4.99
CA GLY A 81 3.92 7.80 5.84
C GLY A 81 3.27 9.14 5.50
N ASN A 82 3.98 10.07 4.84
CA ASN A 82 3.45 11.37 4.42
C ASN A 82 2.68 12.13 5.52
N GLY A 83 3.14 11.99 6.78
CA GLY A 83 2.50 12.59 7.96
C GLY A 83 1.33 11.81 8.56
N HIS A 84 0.97 10.65 8.00
CA HIS A 84 -0.09 9.76 8.45
C HIS A 84 0.41 8.57 9.26
N THR A 85 -0.49 7.95 10.01
CA THR A 85 -0.19 6.79 10.87
C THR A 85 -0.84 5.50 10.41
N ILE A 86 -0.25 4.38 10.82
CA ILE A 86 -0.91 3.07 10.83
C ILE A 86 -0.99 2.57 12.26
N THR A 87 -2.21 2.34 12.74
CA THR A 87 -2.46 1.70 14.04
C THR A 87 -2.61 0.20 13.84
N LEU A 88 -1.69 -0.57 14.42
CA LEU A 88 -1.75 -2.03 14.42
C LEU A 88 -2.73 -2.53 15.49
N ASN A 89 -3.56 -3.50 15.13
CA ASN A 89 -4.53 -4.15 16.02
C ASN A 89 -4.51 -5.67 15.81
N TYR A 90 -3.35 -6.27 16.04
CA TYR A 90 -3.19 -7.71 16.10
C TYR A 90 -2.24 -8.09 17.23
N ASP A 91 -2.40 -9.30 17.73
CA ASP A 91 -1.50 -9.93 18.70
C ASP A 91 -1.08 -11.29 18.15
N PHE A 92 0.00 -11.28 17.36
CA PHE A 92 0.57 -12.50 16.79
C PHE A 92 1.70 -12.99 17.69
N GLU A 93 1.63 -14.26 18.09
CA GLU A 93 2.68 -14.92 18.85
C GLU A 93 3.70 -15.58 17.90
N GLY A 94 4.99 -15.37 18.15
CA GLY A 94 6.07 -16.02 17.39
C GLY A 94 7.21 -15.09 17.01
N LYS A 95 8.07 -15.56 16.11
CA LYS A 95 9.11 -14.72 15.48
C LYS A 95 8.50 -13.98 14.29
N GLN A 96 9.07 -12.81 13.99
CA GLN A 96 8.75 -12.03 12.79
C GLN A 96 7.28 -11.61 12.74
N THR A 97 6.76 -11.01 13.83
CA THR A 97 5.35 -10.57 13.97
C THR A 97 5.18 -9.05 13.74
N GLY A 98 6.21 -8.38 13.23
CA GLY A 98 6.15 -6.96 12.87
C GLY A 98 5.31 -6.70 11.61
N MET A 99 4.94 -5.45 11.38
CA MET A 99 4.14 -5.06 10.21
C MET A 99 4.80 -5.51 8.90
N PHE A 100 6.12 -5.41 8.79
CA PHE A 100 6.89 -6.02 7.71
C PHE A 100 7.56 -7.30 8.21
N TYR A 101 7.24 -8.44 7.59
CA TYR A 101 7.91 -9.70 7.89
C TYR A 101 9.41 -9.67 7.54
N ASN A 102 9.73 -9.25 6.31
CA ASN A 102 11.09 -9.02 5.83
C ASN A 102 11.17 -7.60 5.25
N PHE A 103 12.12 -6.80 5.74
CA PHE A 103 12.27 -5.41 5.35
C PHE A 103 13.68 -5.15 4.81
N ALA A 104 13.76 -4.63 3.58
CA ALA A 104 14.99 -4.27 2.86
C ALA A 104 14.86 -2.88 2.19
N GLY A 105 13.81 -2.12 2.52
CA GLY A 105 13.45 -0.85 1.92
C GLY A 105 13.70 0.36 2.83
N THR A 106 12.89 1.41 2.64
CA THR A 106 12.88 2.64 3.45
C THR A 106 11.49 2.87 4.03
N VAL A 107 11.40 3.30 5.30
CA VAL A 107 10.18 3.73 6.03
C VAL A 107 10.51 5.00 6.80
#